data_AF-A0A1J3C6X5-F1
#
_entry.id   AF-A0A1J3C6X5-F1
#
_cell.length_a   1.000
_cell.length_b   1.000
_cell.length_c   1.000
_cell.angle_alpha   90.00
_cell.angle_beta   90.00
_cell.angle_gamma   90.00
#
_symmetry.space_group_name_H-M   'P 1'
#
loop_
_entity.id
_entity.type
_entity.pdbx_description
1 polymer ?
#
loop_
_entity_poly.entity_id
_entity_poly.type
_entity_poly.pdbx_seq_one_letter_code
_entity_poly.pdbx_strand_id
1 'polypeptide(L)'
;KIKKGGIRQNERRNIISVESIFVDLFFFCISGVFGISLLRSISVSLSLFVENSSVISFVSGGSSLMAKLRQSRFQAKKWSTLMLVLFMLFMLTIVLLMLLAFGVFSLPINNYDESSPIDLSYFRRAATERSEGLGRRGDQWTEVLSWEPRAFVYHNFLSKEECEYLINLAKPHMVKSTVVDSLTGKSKDSRVRTSSGTFLRRGRDKIIKMIEKRIADYTFIPANHGEGLQVLHYEAGQKYEPHYDYFVDEFNTKNGGQRMATMLMYLSDVEEGGETVFPAANMNFSSVPWYNELSECAKKGLSVKPRMGDALLFWSMRPDATLDPTSLHGGCPVISGNKWSSTKWLHVGEYKV
;
A
#
# COMPACT_ATOMS: atom_id res chain seq x y z
N LYS A 1 -46.84 32.87 22.43
CA LYS A 1 -45.73 33.64 23.05
C LYS A 1 -44.58 33.69 22.04
N ILE A 2 -44.44 34.84 21.37
CA ILE A 2 -43.38 35.14 20.38
C ILE A 2 -42.18 35.73 21.14
N LYS A 3 -40.97 35.25 20.86
CA LYS A 3 -39.67 35.93 21.09
C LYS A 3 -38.83 35.56 19.85
N LYS A 4 -38.46 36.43 18.89
CA LYS A 4 -37.79 37.75 18.88
C LYS A 4 -36.48 37.79 19.66
N GLY A 5 -35.39 37.99 18.91
CA GLY A 5 -34.04 38.38 19.36
C GLY A 5 -32.98 37.47 18.72
N GLY A 6 -32.18 37.85 17.73
CA GLY A 6 -31.69 39.18 17.38
C GLY A 6 -30.19 39.25 17.67
N ILE A 7 -29.41 39.02 16.61
CA ILE A 7 -27.94 39.09 16.43
C ILE A 7 -27.23 40.13 17.32
N ARG A 8 -26.11 39.72 17.94
CA ARG A 8 -24.91 40.58 18.06
C ARG A 8 -23.64 39.74 18.24
N GLN A 9 -22.83 39.74 17.18
CA GLN A 9 -21.47 39.23 17.11
C GLN A 9 -20.59 39.88 18.18
N ASN A 10 -19.70 39.10 18.79
CA ASN A 10 -18.56 39.60 19.54
C ASN A 10 -17.30 38.92 18.97
N GLU A 11 -16.87 39.42 17.81
CA GLU A 11 -15.57 39.13 17.20
C GLU A 11 -14.46 39.75 18.07
N ARG A 12 -13.82 38.95 18.92
CA ARG A 12 -12.47 39.25 19.38
C ARG A 12 -11.50 38.76 18.30
N ARG A 13 -11.03 39.68 17.47
CA ARG A 13 -9.94 39.46 16.53
C ARG A 13 -8.65 39.19 17.31
N ASN A 14 -8.26 37.93 17.40
CA ASN A 14 -6.85 37.58 17.57
C ASN A 14 -6.18 37.74 16.21
N ILE A 15 -5.61 38.91 15.96
CA ILE A 15 -4.70 39.12 14.84
C ILE A 15 -3.38 38.42 15.23
N ILE A 16 -3.30 37.13 14.93
CA ILE A 16 -2.02 36.44 14.82
C ILE A 16 -1.47 36.89 13.47
N SER A 17 -0.34 37.62 13.48
CA SER A 17 0.32 38.05 12.26
C SER A 17 0.60 36.83 11.37
N VAL A 18 0.21 36.91 10.10
CA VAL A 18 0.47 35.89 9.07
C VAL A 18 1.98 35.65 8.90
N GLU A 19 2.83 36.55 9.39
CA GLU A 19 4.28 36.39 9.41
C GLU A 19 4.75 35.33 10.42
N SER A 20 4.06 35.10 11.55
CA SER A 20 4.50 34.08 12.52
C SER A 20 4.20 32.65 12.07
N ILE A 21 3.14 32.41 11.30
CA ILE A 21 2.79 31.05 10.85
C ILE A 21 3.68 30.60 9.69
N PHE A 22 4.14 31.52 8.84
CA PHE A 22 5.05 31.19 7.74
C PHE A 22 6.46 30.85 8.21
N VAL A 23 6.94 31.50 9.27
CA VAL A 23 8.27 31.22 9.83
C VAL A 23 8.31 29.82 10.47
N ASP A 24 7.27 29.44 11.21
CA ASP A 24 7.22 28.12 11.85
C ASP A 24 7.03 26.96 10.85
N LEU A 25 6.27 27.16 9.77
CA LEU A 25 6.11 26.13 8.72
C LEU A 25 7.38 25.96 7.88
N PHE A 26 8.13 27.04 7.64
CA PHE A 26 9.37 26.99 6.86
C PHE A 26 10.50 26.29 7.64
N PHE A 27 10.58 26.51 8.96
CA PHE A 27 11.53 25.80 9.82
C PHE A 27 11.19 24.31 9.97
N PHE A 28 9.90 23.95 10.07
CA PHE A 28 9.49 22.54 10.21
C PHE A 28 9.78 21.70 8.95
N CYS A 29 9.62 22.28 7.76
CA CYS A 29 9.95 21.61 6.49
C CYS A 29 11.47 21.40 6.29
N ILE A 30 12.33 22.27 6.84
CA ILE A 30 13.79 22.16 6.68
C ILE A 30 14.38 21.20 7.73
N SER A 31 13.78 21.08 8.92
CA SER A 31 14.21 20.13 9.95
C SER A 31 13.99 18.64 9.62
N GLY A 32 13.19 18.33 8.60
CA GLY A 32 12.99 16.95 8.13
C GLY A 32 14.08 16.40 7.21
N VAL A 33 14.94 17.27 6.65
CA VAL A 33 15.88 16.89 5.57
C VAL A 33 17.34 17.11 5.93
N PHE A 34 17.66 18.01 6.87
CA PHE A 34 19.05 18.22 7.32
C PHE A 34 19.14 18.23 8.84
N GLY A 35 20.01 17.37 9.39
CA GLY A 35 20.17 17.15 10.82
C GLY A 35 20.41 18.42 11.65
N ILE A 36 20.00 18.36 12.91
CA ILE A 36 19.84 19.41 13.93
C ILE A 36 21.08 20.33 14.12
N SER A 37 22.26 19.97 13.59
CA SER A 37 23.50 20.72 13.80
C SER A 37 23.68 21.96 12.91
N LEU A 38 23.02 22.05 11.74
CA LEU A 38 23.17 23.20 10.83
C LEU A 38 22.30 24.40 11.25
N LEU A 39 21.14 24.13 11.86
CA LEU A 39 20.17 25.15 12.29
C LEU A 39 20.63 25.94 13.54
N ARG A 40 21.47 25.34 14.41
CA ARG A 40 22.03 26.04 15.58
C ARG A 40 23.00 27.16 15.21
N SER A 41 23.78 27.00 14.13
CA SER A 41 24.77 28.02 13.72
C SER A 41 24.12 29.25 13.07
N ILE A 42 22.99 29.07 12.41
CA ILE A 42 22.23 30.18 11.78
C ILE A 42 21.47 30.99 12.83
N SER A 43 20.91 30.33 13.85
CA SER A 43 20.20 31.01 14.96
C SER A 43 21.13 31.91 15.80
N VAL A 44 22.37 31.46 16.08
CA VAL A 44 23.38 32.26 16.82
C VAL A 44 23.85 33.48 16.03
N SER A 45 23.91 33.37 14.69
CA SER A 45 24.31 34.49 13.83
C SER A 45 23.22 35.56 13.72
N LEU A 46 21.94 35.16 13.76
CA LEU A 46 20.81 36.08 13.71
C LEU A 46 20.57 36.80 15.05
N SER A 47 20.81 36.14 16.18
CA SER A 47 20.66 36.76 17.52
C SER A 47 21.69 37.87 17.76
N LEU A 48 22.94 37.69 17.31
CA LEU A 48 23.99 38.71 17.36
C LEU A 48 23.68 39.94 16.48
N PHE A 49 22.81 39.80 15.48
CA PHE A 49 22.40 40.88 14.60
C PHE A 49 21.26 41.73 15.19
N VAL A 50 20.37 41.11 15.98
CA VAL A 50 19.24 41.79 16.63
C VAL A 50 19.67 42.57 17.89
N GLU A 51 20.64 42.06 18.67
CA GLU A 51 21.15 42.75 19.87
C GLU A 51 21.88 44.07 19.59
N ASN A 52 22.30 44.33 18.35
CA ASN A 52 22.96 45.59 17.98
C ASN A 52 22.00 46.69 17.50
N SER A 53 20.69 46.48 17.59
CA SER A 53 19.67 47.43 17.07
C SER A 53 18.75 48.02 18.15
N SER A 54 18.97 47.77 19.45
CA SER A 54 18.11 48.28 20.51
C SER A 54 18.50 49.68 21.00
N VAL A 55 17.91 50.72 20.42
CA VAL A 55 17.68 52.01 21.10
C VAL A 55 16.33 52.55 20.65
N ILE A 56 15.36 52.67 21.57
CA ILE A 56 14.50 53.84 21.80
C ILE A 56 13.51 53.49 22.93
N SER A 57 13.61 54.24 24.03
CA SER A 57 12.72 54.26 25.18
C SER A 57 11.55 55.25 24.99
N PHE A 58 10.44 54.98 25.69
CA PHE A 58 9.18 55.73 25.81
C PHE A 58 9.31 57.26 26.08
N VAL A 59 8.33 58.05 25.60
CA VAL A 59 7.41 58.96 26.35
C VAL A 59 6.61 59.90 25.40
N SER A 60 5.41 60.28 25.85
CA SER A 60 4.26 60.94 25.20
C SER A 60 4.41 62.35 24.64
N GLY A 61 3.51 62.71 23.72
CA GLY A 61 2.86 64.05 23.69
C GLY A 61 2.84 64.77 22.34
N GLY A 62 1.64 65.14 21.89
CA GLY A 62 1.30 66.44 21.29
C GLY A 62 1.90 66.87 19.94
N SER A 63 1.04 66.89 18.92
CA SER A 63 0.85 67.97 17.92
C SER A 63 2.04 68.65 17.23
N SER A 64 1.92 68.71 15.89
CA SER A 64 2.37 69.80 15.00
C SER A 64 3.87 70.00 14.80
N LEU A 65 4.31 69.83 13.55
CA LEU A 65 4.96 70.84 12.71
C LEU A 65 5.98 70.19 11.77
N MET A 66 5.90 70.53 10.48
CA MET A 66 6.93 70.26 9.49
C MET A 66 8.26 70.93 9.87
N ALA A 67 9.32 70.13 9.74
CA ALA A 67 10.65 70.48 9.25
C ALA A 67 11.46 71.60 9.94
N LYS A 68 12.55 71.19 10.62
CA LYS A 68 13.88 71.75 10.34
C LYS A 68 14.98 70.73 10.68
N LEU A 69 15.56 70.15 9.64
CA LEU A 69 16.69 69.23 9.69
C LEU A 69 17.91 69.93 10.31
N ARG A 70 18.31 69.50 11.51
CA ARG A 70 19.66 69.76 12.03
C ARG A 70 20.56 68.62 11.56
N GLN A 71 21.41 68.94 10.60
CA GLN A 71 22.34 68.01 9.95
C GLN A 71 23.35 67.50 10.99
N SER A 72 23.11 66.31 11.54
CA SER A 72 24.15 65.57 12.26
C SER A 72 25.00 64.86 11.21
N ARG A 73 26.31 65.14 11.25
CA ARG A 73 27.29 64.49 10.40
C ARG A 73 27.28 63.00 10.72
N PHE A 74 26.70 62.19 9.84
CA PHE A 74 26.79 60.74 9.91
C PHE A 74 28.25 60.36 9.65
N GLN A 75 29.00 60.13 10.72
CA GLN A 75 30.29 59.48 10.65
C GLN A 75 30.06 58.11 10.00
N ALA A 76 30.64 57.88 8.83
CA ALA A 76 30.61 56.58 8.18
C ALA A 76 31.24 55.56 9.14
N LYS A 77 30.40 54.73 9.77
CA LYS A 77 30.83 53.66 10.66
C LYS A 77 31.73 52.74 9.84
N LYS A 78 33.04 52.78 10.07
CA LYS A 78 34.00 51.93 9.34
C LYS A 78 33.66 50.47 9.65
N TRP A 79 33.20 49.73 8.65
CA TRP A 79 32.95 48.30 8.81
C TRP A 79 34.29 47.63 9.08
N SER A 80 34.34 46.83 10.15
CA SER A 80 35.49 45.97 10.42
C SER A 80 35.76 45.11 9.19
N THR A 81 37.01 44.98 8.80
CA THR A 81 37.44 44.15 7.65
C THR A 81 36.86 42.74 7.73
N LEU A 82 36.69 42.21 8.94
CA LEU A 82 36.05 40.91 9.20
C LEU A 82 34.59 40.85 8.73
N MET A 83 33.80 41.90 8.97
CA MET A 83 32.40 41.94 8.55
C MET A 83 32.27 42.05 7.02
N LEU A 84 33.21 42.74 6.38
CA LEU A 84 33.29 42.81 4.92
C LEU A 84 33.63 41.44 4.31
N VAL A 85 34.57 40.71 4.91
CA VAL A 85 34.93 39.35 4.48
C VAL A 85 33.78 38.37 4.67
N LEU A 86 33.08 38.42 5.81
CA LEU A 86 31.92 37.56 6.07
C LEU A 86 30.77 37.84 5.09
N PHE A 87 30.52 39.11 4.77
CA PHE A 87 29.51 39.49 3.78
C PHE A 87 29.87 39.00 2.37
N MET A 88 31.15 39.12 1.97
CA MET A 88 31.62 38.61 0.68
C MET A 88 31.47 37.08 0.58
N LEU A 89 31.82 36.34 1.64
CA LEU A 89 31.64 34.89 1.69
C LEU A 89 30.16 34.50 1.61
N PHE A 90 29.29 35.20 2.35
CA PHE A 90 27.85 34.97 2.31
C PHE A 90 27.29 35.18 0.89
N MET A 91 27.63 36.28 0.23
CA MET A 91 27.20 36.56 -1.13
C MET A 91 27.74 35.53 -2.13
N LEU A 92 28.98 35.05 -1.96
CA LEU A 92 29.56 33.99 -2.79
C LEU A 92 28.78 32.67 -2.64
N THR A 93 28.38 32.30 -1.42
CA THR A 93 27.59 31.07 -1.21
C THR A 93 26.21 31.14 -1.88
N ILE A 94 25.54 32.30 -1.84
CA ILE A 94 24.25 32.49 -2.52
C ILE A 94 24.40 32.36 -4.03
N VAL A 95 25.44 32.95 -4.62
CA VAL A 95 25.70 32.86 -6.06
C VAL A 95 25.99 31.40 -6.47
N LEU A 96 26.76 30.65 -5.67
CA LEU A 96 27.04 29.25 -5.94
C LEU A 96 25.77 28.38 -5.91
N LEU A 97 24.88 28.62 -4.94
CA LEU A 97 23.60 27.93 -4.82
C LEU A 97 22.66 28.26 -5.98
N MET A 98 22.64 29.52 -6.44
CA MET A 98 21.90 29.88 -7.65
C MET A 98 22.45 29.19 -8.89
N LEU A 99 23.78 29.15 -9.08
CA LEU A 99 24.39 28.48 -10.22
C LEU A 99 24.13 26.96 -10.23
N LEU A 100 24.06 26.33 -9.05
CA LEU A 100 23.62 24.94 -8.90
C LEU A 100 22.14 24.76 -9.24
N ALA A 101 21.27 25.67 -8.78
CA ALA A 101 19.83 25.63 -9.06
C ALA A 101 19.49 25.85 -10.54
N PHE A 102 20.28 26.68 -11.24
CA PHE A 102 20.16 26.90 -12.69
C PHE A 102 20.92 25.88 -13.53
N GLY A 103 21.53 24.86 -12.91
CA GLY A 103 22.17 23.74 -13.60
C GLY A 103 23.44 24.12 -14.38
N VAL A 104 24.06 25.27 -14.07
CA VAL A 104 25.25 25.78 -14.78
C VAL A 104 26.52 25.04 -14.33
N PHE A 105 26.51 24.46 -13.13
CA PHE A 105 27.57 23.61 -12.61
C PHE A 105 26.98 22.30 -12.08
N SER A 106 27.37 21.18 -12.66
CA SER A 106 27.14 19.84 -12.11
C SER A 106 28.37 19.43 -11.28
N LEU A 107 28.14 18.95 -10.06
CA LEU A 107 29.19 18.31 -9.27
C LEU A 107 29.58 16.99 -9.96
N PRO A 108 30.88 16.68 -10.11
CA PRO A 108 31.31 15.44 -10.71
C PRO A 108 31.09 14.32 -9.70
N ILE A 109 29.96 13.63 -9.78
CA ILE A 109 29.82 12.30 -9.21
C ILE A 109 30.35 11.36 -10.28
N ASN A 110 31.46 10.67 -9.98
CA ASN A 110 32.08 9.70 -10.87
C ASN A 110 31.05 8.64 -11.29
N ASN A 111 30.84 8.57 -12.60
CA ASN A 111 30.02 7.60 -13.31
C ASN A 111 30.60 6.17 -13.17
N TYR A 112 29.71 5.21 -12.93
CA TYR A 112 29.85 3.88 -13.53
C TYR A 112 28.58 3.62 -14.36
N ASP A 113 28.83 3.43 -15.66
CA ASP A 113 27.99 3.01 -16.78
C ASP A 113 26.65 3.70 -17.07
N GLU A 114 26.78 4.56 -18.07
CA GLU A 114 25.85 5.13 -19.03
C GLU A 114 24.74 4.17 -19.51
N SER A 115 23.51 4.50 -19.13
CA SER A 115 22.33 4.24 -19.96
C SER A 115 21.57 5.55 -20.12
N SER A 116 21.10 5.80 -21.35
CA SER A 116 20.39 7.00 -21.84
C SER A 116 19.41 7.63 -20.85
N PRO A 117 19.05 8.94 -20.98
CA PRO A 117 17.98 9.53 -20.18
C PRO A 117 16.77 8.61 -20.28
N ILE A 118 16.34 8.10 -19.11
CA ILE A 118 15.21 7.20 -18.97
C ILE A 118 14.01 7.88 -19.64
N ASP A 119 13.73 7.46 -20.87
CA ASP A 119 12.55 7.89 -21.57
C ASP A 119 11.36 7.23 -20.86
N LEU A 120 10.53 8.02 -20.19
CA LEU A 120 9.30 7.52 -19.59
C LEU A 120 8.38 6.90 -20.66
N SER A 121 8.57 7.25 -21.94
CA SER A 121 7.95 6.59 -23.08
C SER A 121 8.53 5.19 -23.32
N TYR A 122 9.80 4.93 -23.01
CA TYR A 122 10.40 3.60 -23.00
C TYR A 122 9.85 2.74 -21.87
N PHE A 123 9.68 3.27 -20.64
CA PHE A 123 8.99 2.53 -19.57
C PHE A 123 7.53 2.26 -19.91
N ARG A 124 6.84 3.24 -20.53
CA ARG A 124 5.47 3.06 -21.01
C ARG A 124 5.39 2.03 -22.13
N ARG A 125 6.31 2.03 -23.11
CA ARG A 125 6.37 1.01 -24.18
C ARG A 125 6.78 -0.36 -23.64
N ALA A 126 7.76 -0.45 -22.75
CA ALA A 126 8.19 -1.69 -22.11
C ALA A 126 7.08 -2.29 -21.22
N ALA A 127 6.29 -1.46 -20.52
CA ALA A 127 5.11 -1.90 -19.79
C ALA A 127 3.96 -2.34 -20.74
N THR A 128 3.87 -1.74 -21.93
CA THR A 128 2.84 -2.08 -22.93
C THR A 128 3.24 -3.33 -23.77
N GLU A 129 4.53 -3.58 -23.97
CA GLU A 129 5.06 -4.75 -24.68
C GLU A 129 5.29 -5.97 -23.77
N ARG A 130 5.36 -5.80 -22.43
CA ARG A 130 5.47 -6.90 -21.45
C ARG A 130 4.13 -7.40 -20.89
N SER A 131 3.07 -7.50 -21.69
CA SER A 131 2.03 -8.48 -21.35
C SER A 131 2.53 -9.87 -21.71
N GLU A 132 3.59 -10.32 -21.03
CA GLU A 132 3.82 -11.75 -20.87
C GLU A 132 2.62 -12.26 -20.05
N GLY A 133 1.55 -12.63 -20.75
CA GLY A 133 0.33 -13.24 -20.26
C GLY A 133 -0.46 -13.79 -21.43
N LEU A 134 -1.32 -14.78 -21.22
CA LEU A 134 -2.30 -15.14 -22.26
C LEU A 134 -3.41 -14.07 -22.22
N GLY A 135 -3.71 -13.42 -23.33
CA GLY A 135 -4.77 -12.40 -23.38
C GLY A 135 -4.41 -11.07 -22.71
N ARG A 136 -5.41 -10.17 -22.60
CA ARG A 136 -5.23 -8.80 -22.08
C ARG A 136 -5.94 -8.64 -20.74
N ARG A 137 -5.18 -8.20 -19.72
CA ARG A 137 -5.75 -7.84 -18.41
C ARG A 137 -6.31 -6.42 -18.45
N GLY A 138 -7.36 -6.18 -17.66
CA GLY A 138 -7.85 -4.84 -17.37
C GLY A 138 -6.88 -4.05 -16.48
N ASP A 139 -7.22 -2.80 -16.19
CA ASP A 139 -6.44 -1.95 -15.29
C ASP A 139 -6.40 -2.56 -13.89
N GLN A 140 -5.20 -2.79 -13.38
CA GLN A 140 -4.98 -3.50 -12.13
C GLN A 140 -5.03 -2.53 -10.96
N TRP A 141 -5.74 -2.88 -9.90
CA TRP A 141 -5.79 -2.13 -8.65
C TRP A 141 -6.00 -3.08 -7.47
N THR A 142 -5.69 -2.60 -6.26
CA THR A 142 -5.73 -3.41 -5.04
C THR A 142 -6.76 -2.84 -4.07
N GLU A 143 -7.62 -3.72 -3.55
CA GLU A 143 -8.54 -3.43 -2.46
C GLU A 143 -7.99 -4.05 -1.17
N VAL A 144 -7.84 -3.23 -0.12
CA VAL A 144 -7.48 -3.72 1.22
C VAL A 144 -8.77 -4.08 1.94
N LEU A 145 -8.95 -5.36 2.26
CA LEU A 145 -10.17 -5.83 2.90
C LEU A 145 -10.08 -5.82 4.42
N SER A 146 -8.97 -6.33 4.97
CA SER A 146 -8.76 -6.47 6.41
C SER A 146 -7.28 -6.57 6.76
N TRP A 147 -6.98 -6.26 8.01
CA TRP A 147 -5.69 -6.52 8.64
C TRP A 147 -5.73 -7.72 9.60
N GLU A 148 -6.92 -8.17 10.00
CA GLU A 148 -7.18 -9.33 10.87
C GLU A 148 -8.36 -10.16 10.31
N PRO A 149 -8.11 -11.15 9.44
CA PRO A 149 -6.79 -11.52 8.90
C PRO A 149 -6.31 -10.51 7.87
N ARG A 150 -5.01 -10.49 7.59
CA ARG A 150 -4.48 -9.71 6.46
C ARG A 150 -5.05 -10.27 5.17
N ALA A 151 -5.91 -9.51 4.50
CA ALA A 151 -6.61 -9.92 3.29
C ALA A 151 -6.72 -8.77 2.28
N PHE A 152 -6.40 -9.07 1.02
CA PHE A 152 -6.35 -8.12 -0.08
C PHE A 152 -6.97 -8.73 -1.34
N VAL A 153 -7.72 -7.95 -2.10
CA VAL A 153 -8.17 -8.36 -3.44
C VAL A 153 -7.35 -7.61 -4.49
N TYR A 154 -6.78 -8.37 -5.42
CA TYR A 154 -6.15 -7.86 -6.62
C TYR A 154 -7.13 -7.98 -7.77
N HIS A 155 -7.64 -6.84 -8.22
CA HIS A 155 -8.58 -6.80 -9.33
C HIS A 155 -7.87 -6.94 -10.66
N ASN A 156 -8.50 -7.66 -11.61
CA ASN A 156 -7.92 -7.94 -12.92
C ASN A 156 -6.53 -8.62 -12.83
N PHE A 157 -6.37 -9.53 -11.88
CA PHE A 157 -5.11 -10.26 -11.64
C PHE A 157 -4.82 -11.29 -12.76
N LEU A 158 -5.86 -12.00 -13.21
CA LEU A 158 -5.84 -12.84 -14.40
C LEU A 158 -6.60 -12.17 -15.55
N SER A 159 -6.20 -12.48 -16.78
CA SER A 159 -7.05 -12.19 -17.94
C SER A 159 -8.19 -13.20 -18.04
N LYS A 160 -9.21 -12.87 -18.83
CA LYS A 160 -10.29 -13.81 -19.15
C LYS A 160 -9.75 -15.09 -19.79
N GLU A 161 -8.78 -14.95 -20.69
CA GLU A 161 -8.18 -16.06 -21.42
C GLU A 161 -7.34 -16.96 -20.50
N GLU A 162 -6.64 -16.40 -19.50
CA GLU A 162 -5.93 -17.17 -18.47
C GLU A 162 -6.92 -17.97 -17.60
N CYS A 163 -8.05 -17.37 -17.22
CA CYS A 163 -9.09 -18.07 -16.46
C CYS A 163 -9.68 -19.25 -17.26
N GLU A 164 -10.10 -19.02 -18.51
CA GLU A 164 -10.63 -20.06 -19.39
C GLU A 164 -9.61 -21.16 -19.67
N TYR A 165 -8.34 -20.79 -19.84
CA TYR A 165 -7.24 -21.73 -20.01
C TYR A 165 -7.12 -22.67 -18.81
N LEU A 166 -7.07 -22.15 -17.59
CA LEU A 166 -6.99 -22.96 -16.37
C LEU A 166 -8.20 -23.89 -16.22
N ILE A 167 -9.41 -23.38 -16.49
CA ILE A 167 -10.64 -24.18 -16.46
C ILE A 167 -10.57 -25.33 -17.46
N ASN A 168 -10.24 -25.05 -18.72
CA ASN A 168 -10.23 -26.07 -19.78
C ASN A 168 -9.16 -27.13 -19.56
N LEU A 169 -8.01 -26.73 -18.99
CA LEU A 169 -6.94 -27.64 -18.63
C LEU A 169 -7.33 -28.58 -17.47
N ALA A 170 -8.14 -28.08 -16.54
CA ALA A 170 -8.60 -28.82 -15.36
C ALA A 170 -9.79 -29.75 -15.63
N LYS A 171 -10.77 -29.31 -16.43
CA LYS A 171 -12.04 -30.02 -16.73
C LYS A 171 -11.93 -31.54 -16.92
N PRO A 172 -11.01 -32.09 -17.74
CA PRO A 172 -10.94 -33.53 -17.98
C PRO A 172 -10.39 -34.34 -16.79
N HIS A 173 -9.84 -33.68 -15.77
CA HIS A 173 -9.16 -34.31 -14.64
C HIS A 173 -9.85 -34.04 -13.29
N MET A 174 -11.07 -33.49 -13.32
CA MET A 174 -11.82 -33.12 -12.12
C MET A 174 -12.31 -34.37 -11.40
N VAL A 175 -11.95 -34.51 -10.13
CA VAL A 175 -12.43 -35.58 -9.24
C VAL A 175 -13.04 -34.98 -8.00
N LYS A 176 -13.89 -35.72 -7.29
CA LYS A 176 -14.48 -35.26 -6.02
C LYS A 176 -13.36 -34.83 -5.06
N SER A 177 -13.49 -33.64 -4.49
CA SER A 177 -12.46 -33.07 -3.62
C SER A 177 -12.42 -33.78 -2.28
N THR A 178 -11.22 -33.89 -1.71
CA THR A 178 -11.00 -34.40 -0.35
C THR A 178 -10.49 -33.29 0.57
N VAL A 179 -10.46 -33.58 1.87
CA VAL A 179 -9.86 -32.72 2.90
C VAL A 179 -8.74 -33.46 3.62
N VAL A 180 -7.78 -32.72 4.18
CA VAL A 180 -6.75 -33.28 5.05
C VAL A 180 -7.34 -33.42 6.45
N ASP A 181 -7.33 -34.64 6.99
CA ASP A 181 -7.76 -34.94 8.35
C ASP A 181 -6.71 -34.44 9.35
N SER A 182 -7.12 -33.58 10.28
CA SER A 182 -6.21 -32.91 11.23
C SER A 182 -5.55 -33.85 12.24
N LEU A 183 -6.14 -35.02 12.51
CA LEU A 183 -5.60 -35.99 13.46
C LEU A 183 -4.60 -36.94 12.79
N THR A 184 -4.88 -37.32 11.54
CA THR A 184 -4.12 -38.35 10.84
C THR A 184 -3.21 -37.81 9.73
N GLY A 185 -3.40 -36.55 9.32
CA GLY A 185 -2.70 -35.92 8.20
C GLY A 185 -3.09 -36.48 6.82
N LYS A 186 -4.09 -37.38 6.74
CA LYS A 186 -4.46 -38.10 5.52
C LYS A 186 -5.67 -37.48 4.80
N SER A 187 -5.74 -37.72 3.50
CA SER A 187 -6.89 -37.35 2.66
C SER A 187 -8.16 -38.14 3.04
N LYS A 188 -9.29 -37.47 3.23
CA LYS A 188 -10.59 -38.06 3.60
C LYS A 188 -11.72 -37.54 2.71
N ASP A 189 -12.67 -38.42 2.37
CA ASP A 189 -13.90 -38.02 1.66
C ASP A 189 -14.71 -37.04 2.53
N SER A 190 -15.15 -35.95 1.92
CA SER A 190 -15.59 -34.77 2.65
C SER A 190 -17.06 -34.48 2.44
N ARG A 191 -17.83 -34.48 3.54
CA ARG A 191 -19.13 -33.79 3.60
C ARG A 191 -18.96 -32.29 3.83
N VAL A 192 -17.73 -31.86 4.14
CA VAL A 192 -17.34 -30.49 4.51
C VAL A 192 -16.93 -29.69 3.27
N ARG A 193 -16.27 -30.32 2.31
CA ARG A 193 -15.91 -29.78 1.00
C ARG A 193 -16.56 -30.64 -0.07
N THR A 194 -17.53 -30.09 -0.78
CA THR A 194 -18.35 -30.86 -1.73
C THR A 194 -18.03 -30.56 -3.20
N SER A 195 -16.97 -29.81 -3.47
CA SER A 195 -16.49 -29.49 -4.82
C SER A 195 -15.88 -30.68 -5.55
N SER A 196 -15.67 -30.52 -6.86
CA SER A 196 -14.66 -31.27 -7.60
C SER A 196 -13.36 -30.46 -7.72
N GLY A 197 -12.23 -31.12 -7.91
CA GLY A 197 -10.92 -30.46 -7.96
C GLY A 197 -9.84 -31.30 -8.64
N THR A 198 -8.78 -30.60 -9.05
CA THR A 198 -7.56 -31.21 -9.61
C THR A 198 -6.35 -30.31 -9.38
N PHE A 199 -5.14 -30.87 -9.45
CA PHE A 199 -3.90 -30.10 -9.35
C PHE A 199 -3.22 -29.98 -10.71
N LEU A 200 -2.87 -28.75 -11.06
CA LEU A 200 -1.98 -28.46 -12.17
C LEU A 200 -0.55 -28.35 -11.61
N ARG A 201 0.37 -29.14 -12.18
CA ARG A 201 1.76 -29.20 -11.73
C ARG A 201 2.43 -27.81 -11.80
N ARG A 202 3.24 -27.48 -10.79
CA ARG A 202 4.05 -26.26 -10.78
C ARG A 202 4.93 -26.20 -12.04
N GLY A 203 4.94 -25.03 -12.70
CA GLY A 203 5.73 -24.80 -13.90
C GLY A 203 5.42 -25.72 -15.08
N ARG A 204 4.21 -26.29 -15.17
CA ARG A 204 3.80 -27.22 -16.23
C ARG A 204 4.09 -26.71 -17.64
N ASP A 205 3.73 -25.46 -17.91
CA ASP A 205 3.86 -24.82 -19.21
C ASP A 205 4.14 -23.31 -19.04
N LYS A 206 4.32 -22.61 -20.16
CA LYS A 206 4.66 -21.19 -20.16
C LYS A 206 3.58 -20.33 -19.49
N ILE A 207 2.30 -20.65 -19.68
CA ILE A 207 1.20 -19.85 -19.11
C ILE A 207 1.16 -20.03 -17.59
N ILE A 208 1.23 -21.26 -17.11
CA ILE A 208 1.27 -21.55 -15.66
C ILE A 208 2.50 -20.89 -15.02
N LYS A 209 3.70 -20.99 -15.63
CA LYS A 209 4.91 -20.33 -15.11
C LYS A 209 4.73 -18.82 -14.97
N MET A 210 4.06 -18.19 -15.93
CA MET A 210 3.84 -16.74 -15.92
C MET A 210 2.81 -16.32 -14.86
N ILE A 211 1.75 -17.10 -14.65
CA ILE A 211 0.82 -16.91 -13.53
C ILE A 211 1.56 -17.06 -12.20
N GLU A 212 2.36 -18.12 -12.04
CA GLU A 212 3.12 -18.37 -10.81
C GLU A 212 4.18 -17.30 -10.54
N LYS A 213 4.85 -16.81 -11.58
CA LYS A 213 5.75 -15.66 -11.45
C LYS A 213 5.00 -14.41 -10.99
N ARG A 214 3.82 -14.15 -11.54
CA ARG A 214 2.97 -13.02 -11.13
C ARG A 214 2.53 -13.15 -9.67
N ILE A 215 2.15 -14.35 -9.22
CA ILE A 215 1.86 -14.61 -7.81
C ILE A 215 3.08 -14.27 -6.95
N ALA A 216 4.28 -14.68 -7.37
CA ALA A 216 5.51 -14.35 -6.65
C ALA A 216 5.78 -12.83 -6.60
N ASP A 217 5.55 -12.12 -7.71
CA ASP A 217 5.73 -10.66 -7.78
C ASP A 217 4.75 -9.92 -6.83
N TYR A 218 3.50 -10.39 -6.68
CA TYR A 218 2.49 -9.76 -5.82
C TYR A 218 2.63 -10.13 -4.33
N THR A 219 3.10 -11.35 -4.04
CA THR A 219 3.22 -11.86 -2.67
C THR A 219 4.59 -11.62 -2.08
N PHE A 220 5.58 -11.30 -2.91
CA PHE A 220 7.01 -11.29 -2.58
C PHE A 220 7.53 -12.63 -2.06
N ILE A 221 6.84 -13.73 -2.37
CA ILE A 221 7.23 -15.10 -2.02
C ILE A 221 7.73 -15.82 -3.28
N PRO A 222 8.93 -16.43 -3.29
CA PRO A 222 9.45 -17.12 -4.46
C PRO A 222 8.50 -18.21 -4.98
N ALA A 223 8.40 -18.35 -6.31
CA ALA A 223 7.46 -19.29 -6.94
C ALA A 223 7.69 -20.78 -6.53
N ASN A 224 8.93 -21.15 -6.15
CA ASN A 224 9.27 -22.49 -5.68
C ASN A 224 8.83 -22.77 -4.23
N HIS A 225 8.36 -21.77 -3.48
CA HIS A 225 7.70 -21.97 -2.18
C HIS A 225 6.23 -22.36 -2.33
N GLY A 226 5.68 -22.25 -3.54
CA GLY A 226 4.29 -22.58 -3.80
C GLY A 226 4.07 -24.03 -4.23
N GLU A 227 2.95 -24.61 -3.80
CA GLU A 227 2.46 -25.90 -4.31
C GLU A 227 2.04 -25.83 -5.79
N GLY A 228 1.49 -26.90 -6.37
CA GLY A 228 0.79 -26.81 -7.66
C GLY A 228 -0.46 -25.92 -7.57
N LEU A 229 -0.97 -25.45 -8.72
CA LEU A 229 -2.25 -24.74 -8.75
C LEU A 229 -3.40 -25.74 -8.55
N GLN A 230 -4.18 -25.58 -7.49
CA GLN A 230 -5.37 -26.40 -7.26
C GLN A 230 -6.59 -25.73 -7.92
N VAL A 231 -7.10 -26.31 -9.01
CA VAL A 231 -8.34 -25.84 -9.65
C VAL A 231 -9.54 -26.57 -9.04
N LEU A 232 -10.60 -25.81 -8.77
CA LEU A 232 -11.80 -26.25 -8.07
C LEU A 232 -13.05 -25.79 -8.79
N HIS A 233 -14.07 -26.64 -8.79
CA HIS A 233 -15.39 -26.35 -9.34
C HIS A 233 -16.47 -26.69 -8.31
N TYR A 234 -17.34 -25.72 -8.05
CA TYR A 234 -18.52 -25.85 -7.21
C TYR A 234 -19.77 -25.63 -8.08
N GLU A 235 -20.64 -26.63 -8.07
CA GLU A 235 -21.99 -26.56 -8.62
C GLU A 235 -22.95 -25.94 -7.59
N ALA A 236 -24.18 -25.63 -8.01
CA ALA A 236 -25.24 -25.18 -7.12
C ALA A 236 -25.41 -26.13 -5.91
N GLY A 237 -25.49 -25.55 -4.71
CA GLY A 237 -25.54 -26.24 -3.43
C GLY A 237 -24.19 -26.70 -2.87
N GLN A 238 -23.12 -26.75 -3.67
CA GLN A 238 -21.80 -27.15 -3.19
C GLN A 238 -21.10 -26.02 -2.43
N LYS A 239 -20.29 -26.40 -1.45
CA LYS A 239 -19.68 -25.47 -0.48
C LYS A 239 -18.35 -26.01 0.07
N TYR A 240 -17.68 -25.18 0.86
CA TYR A 240 -16.59 -25.57 1.74
C TYR A 240 -16.81 -24.94 3.11
N GLU A 241 -17.01 -25.75 4.15
CA GLU A 241 -17.11 -25.23 5.52
C GLU A 241 -15.85 -24.45 5.96
N PRO A 242 -15.98 -23.54 6.93
CA PRO A 242 -14.84 -22.81 7.46
C PRO A 242 -13.70 -23.73 7.93
N HIS A 243 -12.49 -23.42 7.48
CA HIS A 243 -11.27 -24.17 7.76
C HIS A 243 -10.05 -23.23 7.74
N TYR A 244 -8.89 -23.79 8.12
CA TYR A 244 -7.60 -23.15 8.00
C TYR A 244 -6.80 -23.78 6.88
N ASP A 245 -6.02 -22.97 6.17
CA ASP A 245 -5.09 -23.47 5.16
C ASP A 245 -3.78 -23.94 5.78
N TYR A 246 -3.43 -23.46 6.98
CA TYR A 246 -2.27 -23.95 7.71
C TYR A 246 -2.50 -25.36 8.24
N PHE A 247 -1.42 -26.11 8.38
CA PHE A 247 -1.40 -27.43 8.99
C PHE A 247 -1.32 -27.35 10.50
N VAL A 248 -2.05 -28.24 11.16
CA VAL A 248 -1.90 -28.51 12.61
C VAL A 248 -1.01 -29.73 12.87
N ASP A 249 -0.71 -30.51 11.84
CA ASP A 249 0.09 -31.74 11.93
C ASP A 249 1.55 -31.53 11.52
N GLU A 250 2.43 -32.38 12.05
CA GLU A 250 3.88 -32.36 11.73
C GLU A 250 4.20 -33.01 10.37
N PHE A 251 3.29 -33.79 9.78
CA PHE A 251 3.60 -34.54 8.57
C PHE A 251 3.62 -33.62 7.35
N ASN A 252 2.58 -32.80 7.19
CA ASN A 252 2.43 -31.89 6.05
C ASN A 252 3.38 -30.69 6.10
N THR A 253 3.90 -30.34 7.28
CA THR A 253 4.91 -29.28 7.43
C THR A 253 6.32 -29.71 7.00
N LYS A 254 6.58 -30.99 6.73
CA LYS A 254 7.91 -31.47 6.32
C LYS A 254 8.36 -30.96 4.95
N ASN A 255 7.42 -30.65 4.05
CA ASN A 255 7.72 -30.14 2.72
C ASN A 255 7.40 -28.65 2.64
N GLY A 256 8.42 -27.80 2.54
CA GLY A 256 8.27 -26.35 2.50
C GLY A 256 7.93 -25.69 3.84
N GLY A 257 7.61 -26.43 4.89
CA GLY A 257 7.18 -25.85 6.17
C GLY A 257 5.69 -25.49 6.15
N GLN A 258 5.31 -24.54 6.99
CA GLN A 258 3.92 -24.11 7.12
C GLN A 258 3.45 -23.29 5.91
N ARG A 259 2.16 -23.42 5.55
CA ARG A 259 1.50 -22.54 4.57
C ARG A 259 1.28 -21.17 5.22
N MET A 260 1.99 -20.16 4.74
CA MET A 260 1.97 -18.81 5.31
C MET A 260 0.90 -17.92 4.67
N ALA A 261 0.61 -18.16 3.40
CA ALA A 261 -0.34 -17.36 2.63
C ALA A 261 -1.03 -18.19 1.54
N THR A 262 -2.21 -17.71 1.13
CA THR A 262 -3.02 -18.31 0.08
C THR A 262 -3.40 -17.26 -0.93
N MET A 263 -3.16 -17.56 -2.20
CA MET A 263 -3.71 -16.81 -3.33
C MET A 263 -4.88 -17.61 -3.93
N LEU A 264 -6.10 -17.12 -3.74
CA LEU A 264 -7.33 -17.68 -4.30
C LEU A 264 -7.77 -16.84 -5.50
N MET A 265 -7.60 -17.38 -6.71
CA MET A 265 -8.00 -16.73 -7.96
C MET A 265 -9.40 -17.19 -8.36
N TYR A 266 -10.29 -16.25 -8.67
CA TYR A 266 -11.64 -16.55 -9.17
C TYR A 266 -11.60 -16.68 -10.69
N LEU A 267 -11.98 -17.85 -11.20
CA LEU A 267 -11.91 -18.16 -12.63
C LEU A 267 -13.25 -17.99 -13.35
N SER A 268 -14.33 -17.75 -12.60
CA SER A 268 -15.65 -17.44 -13.13
C SER A 268 -16.36 -16.42 -12.26
N ASP A 269 -17.27 -15.66 -12.87
CA ASP A 269 -18.30 -14.93 -12.13
C ASP A 269 -19.29 -15.93 -11.56
N VAL A 270 -19.90 -15.56 -10.43
CA VAL A 270 -20.97 -16.35 -9.80
C VAL A 270 -22.18 -15.45 -9.61
N GLU A 271 -23.31 -15.89 -10.14
CA GLU A 271 -24.57 -15.14 -10.13
C GLU A 271 -25.03 -14.89 -8.69
N GLU A 272 -25.14 -15.95 -7.89
CA GLU A 272 -25.58 -15.86 -6.50
C GLU A 272 -24.85 -16.87 -5.58
N GLY A 273 -24.43 -16.41 -4.41
CA GLY A 273 -23.67 -17.21 -3.45
C GLY A 273 -22.20 -17.40 -3.85
N GLY A 274 -21.58 -18.48 -3.36
CA GLY A 274 -20.21 -18.82 -3.69
C GLY A 274 -19.14 -17.90 -3.09
N GLU A 275 -19.49 -17.00 -2.19
CA GLU A 275 -18.55 -16.06 -1.58
C GLU A 275 -17.45 -16.78 -0.80
N THR A 276 -16.30 -16.12 -0.65
CA THR A 276 -15.28 -16.55 0.31
C THR A 276 -15.49 -15.76 1.59
N VAL A 277 -15.82 -16.45 2.68
CA VAL A 277 -16.20 -15.82 3.96
C VAL A 277 -15.14 -16.08 5.04
N PHE A 278 -14.80 -15.04 5.81
CA PHE A 278 -13.93 -15.08 6.98
C PHE A 278 -14.76 -14.81 8.24
N PRO A 279 -15.37 -15.84 8.85
CA PRO A 279 -16.26 -15.67 10.01
C PRO A 279 -15.56 -15.20 11.28
N ALA A 280 -14.23 -15.37 11.37
CA ALA A 280 -13.43 -14.96 12.52
C ALA A 280 -12.69 -13.62 12.31
N ALA A 281 -12.94 -12.92 11.21
CA ALA A 281 -12.34 -11.61 10.97
C ALA A 281 -12.80 -10.60 12.04
N ASN A 282 -11.95 -9.64 12.36
CA ASN A 282 -12.21 -8.68 13.44
C ASN A 282 -12.70 -7.32 12.87
N MET A 283 -13.88 -7.31 12.24
CA MET A 283 -14.47 -6.08 11.67
C MET A 283 -15.99 -6.06 11.78
N ASN A 284 -16.58 -4.86 11.67
CA ASN A 284 -18.02 -4.70 11.54
C ASN A 284 -18.43 -4.83 10.06
N PHE A 285 -18.89 -6.01 9.65
CA PHE A 285 -19.15 -6.30 8.23
C PHE A 285 -20.44 -5.71 7.70
N SER A 286 -21.38 -5.33 8.56
CA SER A 286 -22.67 -4.75 8.16
C SER A 286 -22.54 -3.37 7.50
N SER A 287 -21.36 -2.76 7.53
CA SER A 287 -21.10 -1.46 6.91
C SER A 287 -20.55 -1.54 5.47
N VAL A 288 -20.33 -2.74 4.91
CA VAL A 288 -19.86 -2.84 3.52
C VAL A 288 -20.98 -2.46 2.55
N PRO A 289 -20.71 -1.66 1.49
CA PRO A 289 -21.75 -1.14 0.60
C PRO A 289 -22.61 -2.21 -0.08
N TRP A 290 -22.03 -3.38 -0.32
CA TRP A 290 -22.67 -4.53 -0.98
C TRP A 290 -23.25 -5.56 0.00
N TYR A 291 -23.38 -5.23 1.29
CA TYR A 291 -23.86 -6.17 2.32
C TYR A 291 -25.22 -6.81 1.98
N ASN A 292 -26.12 -6.04 1.37
CA ASN A 292 -27.46 -6.52 1.01
C ASN A 292 -27.47 -7.50 -0.16
N GLU A 293 -26.40 -7.55 -0.96
CA GLU A 293 -26.24 -8.47 -2.09
C GLU A 293 -25.58 -9.80 -1.68
N LEU A 294 -25.12 -9.90 -0.43
CA LEU A 294 -24.47 -11.09 0.11
C LEU A 294 -25.49 -12.17 0.47
N SER A 295 -25.11 -13.43 0.26
CA SER A 295 -25.86 -14.57 0.78
C SER A 295 -25.92 -14.58 2.32
N GLU A 296 -26.90 -15.28 2.89
CA GLU A 296 -27.01 -15.45 4.34
C GLU A 296 -25.77 -16.14 4.96
N CYS A 297 -25.04 -16.92 4.17
CA CYS A 297 -23.76 -17.47 4.59
C CYS A 297 -22.69 -16.36 4.68
N ALA A 298 -22.60 -15.52 3.65
CA ALA A 298 -21.58 -14.48 3.54
C ALA A 298 -21.77 -13.36 4.57
N LYS A 299 -22.99 -13.10 5.04
CA LYS A 299 -23.27 -12.14 6.12
C LYS A 299 -22.67 -12.53 7.48
N LYS A 300 -22.16 -13.75 7.65
CA LYS A 300 -21.56 -14.24 8.90
C LYS A 300 -20.12 -13.77 9.14
N GLY A 301 -19.52 -13.05 8.19
CA GLY A 301 -18.13 -12.60 8.30
C GLY A 301 -17.75 -11.62 7.18
N LEU A 302 -16.47 -11.25 7.13
CA LEU A 302 -15.91 -10.54 5.98
C LEU A 302 -16.03 -11.45 4.77
N SER A 303 -16.61 -10.96 3.67
CA SER A 303 -16.88 -11.79 2.51
C SER A 303 -16.44 -11.15 1.21
N VAL A 304 -15.97 -12.00 0.30
CA VAL A 304 -15.51 -11.63 -1.04
C VAL A 304 -16.37 -12.36 -2.07
N LYS A 305 -17.06 -11.60 -2.92
CA LYS A 305 -17.84 -12.15 -4.03
C LYS A 305 -16.89 -12.61 -5.15
N PRO A 306 -17.10 -13.81 -5.75
CA PRO A 306 -16.28 -14.27 -6.86
C PRO A 306 -16.52 -13.40 -8.09
N ARG A 307 -15.44 -12.84 -8.64
CA ARG A 307 -15.45 -12.08 -9.90
C ARG A 307 -14.33 -12.61 -10.78
N MET A 308 -14.65 -12.97 -12.01
CA MET A 308 -13.69 -13.59 -12.91
C MET A 308 -12.47 -12.69 -13.10
N GLY A 309 -11.28 -13.25 -12.86
CA GLY A 309 -10.02 -12.54 -13.01
C GLY A 309 -9.49 -11.90 -11.72
N ASP A 310 -10.34 -11.73 -10.70
CA ASP A 310 -9.90 -11.21 -9.41
C ASP A 310 -9.17 -12.30 -8.60
N ALA A 311 -8.23 -11.88 -7.76
CA ALA A 311 -7.50 -12.78 -6.86
C ALA A 311 -7.50 -12.26 -5.42
N LEU A 312 -7.90 -13.12 -4.49
CA LEU A 312 -7.88 -12.86 -3.06
C LEU A 312 -6.58 -13.42 -2.46
N LEU A 313 -5.73 -12.56 -1.93
CA LEU A 313 -4.58 -12.92 -1.12
C LEU A 313 -4.94 -12.78 0.36
N PHE A 314 -4.75 -13.84 1.14
CA PHE A 314 -4.87 -13.78 2.60
C PHE A 314 -3.77 -14.59 3.29
N TRP A 315 -3.48 -14.21 4.54
CA TRP A 315 -2.37 -14.76 5.29
C TRP A 315 -2.85 -15.69 6.41
N SER A 316 -2.30 -16.90 6.41
CA SER A 316 -2.52 -17.91 7.46
C SER A 316 -1.61 -17.69 8.68
N MET A 317 -0.59 -16.84 8.53
CA MET A 317 0.39 -16.51 9.57
C MET A 317 0.54 -15.00 9.75
N ARG A 318 0.77 -14.59 10.99
CA ARG A 318 1.14 -13.23 11.37
C ARG A 318 2.61 -12.94 11.06
N PRO A 319 3.03 -11.66 10.99
CA PRO A 319 4.43 -11.29 10.74
C PRO A 319 5.43 -11.84 11.78
N ASP A 320 4.99 -12.15 12.99
CA ASP A 320 5.78 -12.79 14.06
C ASP A 320 5.88 -14.33 13.90
N ALA A 321 5.45 -14.86 12.74
CA ALA A 321 5.39 -16.28 12.40
C ALA A 321 4.42 -17.13 13.25
N THR A 322 3.54 -16.52 14.04
CA THR A 322 2.45 -17.26 14.70
C THR A 322 1.29 -17.52 13.72
N LEU A 323 0.54 -18.60 13.95
CA LEU A 323 -0.67 -18.90 13.18
C LEU A 323 -1.75 -17.84 13.47
N ASP A 324 -2.46 -17.41 12.43
CA ASP A 324 -3.52 -16.41 12.57
C ASP A 324 -4.91 -17.08 12.66
N PRO A 325 -5.53 -17.19 13.85
CA PRO A 325 -6.86 -17.78 13.97
C PRO A 325 -7.96 -16.96 13.29
N THR A 326 -7.71 -15.69 12.97
CA THR A 326 -8.68 -14.87 12.22
C THR A 326 -8.72 -15.24 10.74
N SER A 327 -7.76 -16.03 10.25
CA SER A 327 -7.70 -16.56 8.87
C SER A 327 -8.65 -17.72 8.59
N LEU A 328 -9.47 -18.12 9.58
CA LEU A 328 -10.55 -19.09 9.38
C LEU A 328 -11.43 -18.63 8.23
N HIS A 329 -11.55 -19.44 7.19
CA HIS A 329 -12.27 -19.06 5.99
C HIS A 329 -13.01 -20.23 5.36
N GLY A 330 -14.07 -19.95 4.61
CA GLY A 330 -14.89 -20.95 3.93
C GLY A 330 -15.40 -20.47 2.59
N GLY A 331 -15.91 -21.42 1.80
CA GLY A 331 -16.64 -21.15 0.57
C GLY A 331 -18.13 -21.29 0.84
N CYS A 332 -18.86 -20.18 0.79
CA CYS A 332 -20.31 -20.20 0.90
C CYS A 332 -20.94 -21.05 -0.22
N PRO A 333 -22.13 -21.65 0.02
CA PRO A 333 -22.82 -22.41 -1.00
C PRO A 333 -23.04 -21.58 -2.26
N VAL A 334 -22.79 -22.16 -3.43
CA VAL A 334 -23.26 -21.57 -4.69
C VAL A 334 -24.78 -21.71 -4.71
N ILE A 335 -25.51 -20.62 -4.86
CA ILE A 335 -26.98 -20.64 -4.92
C ILE A 335 -27.43 -20.76 -6.37
N SER A 336 -26.84 -19.95 -7.24
CA SER A 336 -27.07 -19.96 -8.69
C SER A 336 -25.74 -19.80 -9.42
N GLY A 337 -25.58 -20.53 -10.52
CA GLY A 337 -24.35 -20.50 -11.32
C GLY A 337 -23.37 -21.64 -11.06
N ASN A 338 -22.12 -21.38 -11.44
CA ASN A 338 -20.99 -22.28 -11.23
C ASN A 338 -19.77 -21.48 -10.78
N LYS A 339 -19.13 -21.90 -9.68
CA LYS A 339 -17.91 -21.27 -9.19
C LYS A 339 -16.70 -22.08 -9.62
N TRP A 340 -15.84 -21.47 -10.42
CA TRP A 340 -14.49 -21.96 -10.70
C TRP A 340 -13.47 -21.11 -9.96
N SER A 341 -12.49 -21.76 -9.34
CA SER A 341 -11.40 -21.08 -8.63
C SER A 341 -10.09 -21.84 -8.77
N SER A 342 -8.97 -21.14 -8.63
CA SER A 342 -7.63 -21.72 -8.57
C SER A 342 -6.92 -21.24 -7.32
N THR A 343 -6.50 -22.17 -6.47
CA THR A 343 -5.81 -21.88 -5.22
C THR A 343 -4.32 -22.15 -5.37
N LYS A 344 -3.49 -21.23 -4.89
CA LYS A 344 -2.04 -21.41 -4.72
C LYS A 344 -1.72 -21.23 -3.24
N TRP A 345 -1.30 -22.32 -2.59
CA TRP A 345 -0.73 -22.25 -1.24
C TRP A 345 0.76 -21.95 -1.32
N LEU A 346 1.21 -21.05 -0.44
CA LEU A 346 2.57 -20.55 -0.37
C LEU A 346 3.17 -20.91 0.98
N HIS A 347 4.32 -21.57 0.97
CA HIS A 347 4.99 -22.02 2.18
C HIS A 347 6.09 -21.06 2.64
N VAL A 348 6.45 -21.15 3.93
CA VAL A 348 7.58 -20.40 4.52
C VAL A 348 8.93 -20.75 3.88
N GLY A 349 9.09 -21.96 3.35
CA GLY A 349 10.29 -22.44 2.66
C GLY A 349 9.99 -23.09 1.32
N GLU A 350 11.04 -23.56 0.64
CA GLU A 350 10.91 -24.20 -0.66
C GLU A 350 10.05 -25.48 -0.59
N TYR A 351 9.01 -25.54 -1.41
CA TYR A 351 8.17 -26.72 -1.58
C TYR A 351 8.73 -27.60 -2.70
N LYS A 352 9.08 -28.84 -2.39
CA LYS A 352 9.61 -29.81 -3.36
C LYS A 352 8.46 -30.51 -4.09
N VAL A 353 8.56 -30.62 -5.41
CA VAL A 353 7.50 -31.13 -6.32
C VAL A 353 7.96 -32.41 -7.00
#